data_AF-A0A4Y2G9M9-F1
#
_entry.id   AF-A0A4Y2G9M9-F1
#
_cell.length_a   1.000
_cell.length_b   1.000
_cell.length_c   1.000
_cell.angle_alpha   90.00
_cell.angle_beta   90.00
_cell.angle_gamma   90.00
#
_symmetry.space_group_name_H-M   'P 1'
#
loop_
_entity.id
_entity.type
_entity.pdbx_description
1 polymer ?
#
loop_
_entity_poly.entity_id
_entity_poly.type
_entity_poly.pdbx_seq_one_letter_code
_entity_poly.pdbx_strand_id
1 'polypeptide(L)'
;MSQALPLENFQWESPELWDEERILQIPDEGEIGFIFEVYLEYPKEIHNTHNCLSVAAEKLKTDKSMLSPYQLNLVDKLGYKTTESITKLTPNINNKTKYVAHFRNLKLYEELGLKITRSTQF
;
A
#
# COMPACT_ATOMS: atom_id res chain seq x y z
N MET A 1 14.78 12.87 13.74
CA MET A 1 14.96 12.75 12.28
C MET A 1 14.16 13.85 11.63
N SER A 2 14.81 14.72 10.87
CA SER A 2 14.19 15.79 10.07
C SER A 2 14.47 15.50 8.60
N GLN A 3 13.46 15.66 7.75
CA GLN A 3 13.55 15.40 6.31
C GLN A 3 13.01 16.61 5.55
N ALA A 4 13.46 16.81 4.31
CA ALA A 4 12.98 17.88 3.45
C ALA A 4 11.48 17.68 3.12
N LEU A 5 10.72 18.78 3.14
CA LEU A 5 9.30 18.78 2.79
C LEU A 5 9.15 19.40 1.39
N PRO A 6 8.31 18.84 0.50
CA PRO A 6 8.03 19.47 -0.78
C PRO A 6 7.26 20.79 -0.55
N LEU A 7 7.76 21.89 -1.13
CA LEU A 7 7.20 23.23 -0.93
C LEU A 7 6.50 23.77 -2.18
N GLU A 8 7.01 23.48 -3.38
CA GLU A 8 6.55 24.08 -4.64
C GLU A 8 6.77 23.18 -5.85
N ASN A 9 6.31 23.63 -7.03
CA ASN A 9 6.49 22.98 -8.34
C ASN A 9 5.92 21.55 -8.47
N PHE A 10 4.75 21.30 -7.87
CA PHE A 10 4.03 20.05 -8.10
C PHE A 10 3.59 19.94 -9.56
N GLN A 11 4.13 18.94 -10.26
CA GLN A 11 3.87 18.69 -11.67
C GLN A 11 3.60 17.21 -11.90
N TRP A 12 2.77 16.92 -12.91
CA TRP A 12 2.52 15.57 -13.38
C TRP A 12 3.56 15.22 -14.46
N GLU A 13 4.05 14.00 -14.42
CA GLU A 13 5.09 13.48 -15.32
C GLU A 13 4.54 12.32 -16.15
N SER A 14 5.13 12.11 -17.33
CA SER A 14 4.65 11.07 -18.25
C SER A 14 4.89 9.66 -17.66
N PRO A 15 3.85 8.81 -17.51
CA PRO A 15 3.98 7.49 -16.89
C PRO A 15 4.94 6.55 -17.63
N GLU A 16 5.15 6.79 -18.92
CA GLU A 16 5.98 5.99 -19.83
C GLU A 16 7.48 6.13 -19.54
N LEU A 17 7.87 7.12 -18.74
CA LEU A 17 9.28 7.40 -18.42
C LEU A 17 9.79 6.63 -17.19
N TRP A 18 8.91 5.96 -16.44
CA TRP A 18 9.23 5.42 -15.12
C TRP A 18 8.99 3.92 -15.03
N ASP A 19 10.09 3.17 -14.99
CA ASP A 19 10.13 1.73 -14.70
C ASP A 19 10.50 1.47 -13.23
N GLU A 20 10.27 0.25 -12.74
CA GLU A 20 10.65 -0.19 -11.39
C GLU A 20 12.13 0.14 -11.08
N GLU A 21 13.04 -0.25 -11.97
CA GLU A 21 14.48 0.02 -11.81
C GLU A 21 14.81 1.52 -11.66
N ARG A 22 14.09 2.38 -12.40
CA ARG A 22 14.31 3.84 -12.33
C ARG A 22 13.83 4.40 -11.00
N ILE A 23 12.69 3.92 -10.50
CA ILE A 23 12.14 4.33 -9.19
C ILE A 23 13.13 4.01 -8.07
N LEU A 24 13.78 2.85 -8.15
CA LEU A 24 14.74 2.39 -7.13
C LEU A 24 16.07 3.13 -7.19
N GLN A 25 16.44 3.66 -8.36
CA GLN A 25 17.67 4.44 -8.55
C GLN A 25 17.54 5.92 -8.15
N ILE A 26 16.35 6.41 -7.82
CA ILE A 26 16.15 7.81 -7.39
C ILE A 26 16.99 8.09 -6.15
N PRO A 27 17.83 9.14 -6.08
CA PRO A 27 18.60 9.44 -4.88
C PRO A 27 17.67 9.80 -3.71
N ASP A 28 17.96 9.30 -2.51
CA ASP A 28 17.11 9.58 -1.37
C ASP A 28 17.10 11.08 -1.04
N GLU A 29 18.27 11.71 -0.90
CA GLU A 29 18.43 13.14 -0.61
C GLU A 29 18.44 14.02 -1.86
N GLY A 30 17.49 13.79 -2.78
CA GLY A 30 17.28 14.63 -3.95
C GLY A 30 16.53 15.94 -3.63
N GLU A 31 16.75 16.98 -4.44
CA GLU A 31 15.98 18.23 -4.36
C GLU A 31 14.51 18.06 -4.77
N ILE A 32 14.22 17.04 -5.59
CA ILE A 32 12.90 16.73 -6.13
C ILE A 32 12.45 15.37 -5.60
N GLY A 33 11.25 15.32 -5.04
CA GLY A 33 10.60 14.09 -4.58
C GLY A 33 9.54 13.61 -5.57
N PHE A 34 9.33 12.30 -5.62
CA PHE A 34 8.37 11.66 -6.51
C PHE A 34 7.34 10.82 -5.73
N ILE A 35 6.08 10.91 -6.14
CA ILE A 35 4.98 10.11 -5.63
C ILE A 35 4.41 9.32 -6.79
N PHE A 36 4.38 8.00 -6.68
CA PHE A 36 3.93 7.12 -7.74
C PHE A 36 2.62 6.42 -7.35
N GLU A 37 1.75 6.22 -8.34
CA GLU A 37 0.69 5.23 -8.26
C GLU A 37 1.20 3.92 -8.89
N VAL A 38 1.19 2.85 -8.09
CA VAL A 38 1.76 1.55 -8.46
C VAL A 38 0.85 0.39 -8.08
N TYR A 39 1.11 -0.75 -8.70
CA TYR A 39 0.58 -2.05 -8.29
C TYR A 39 1.64 -2.78 -7.49
N LEU A 40 1.28 -3.25 -6.29
CA LEU A 40 2.17 -3.99 -5.40
C LEU A 40 1.67 -5.43 -5.28
N GLU A 41 2.53 -6.37 -5.63
CA GLU A 41 2.29 -7.78 -5.36
C GLU A 41 2.86 -8.15 -3.99
N TYR A 42 2.13 -8.97 -3.24
CA TYR A 42 2.49 -9.45 -1.92
C TYR A 42 2.80 -10.96 -1.97
N PRO A 43 4.07 -11.36 -2.21
CA PRO A 43 4.43 -12.77 -2.37
C PRO A 43 4.03 -13.61 -1.15
N LYS A 44 3.54 -14.83 -1.38
CA LYS A 44 3.12 -15.73 -0.29
C LYS A 44 4.26 -16.10 0.66
N GLU A 45 5.50 -16.07 0.18
CA GLU A 45 6.72 -16.39 0.92
C GLU A 45 6.90 -15.47 2.13
N ILE A 46 6.54 -14.19 2.01
CA ILE A 46 6.69 -13.19 3.08
C ILE A 46 5.47 -13.08 4.01
N HIS A 47 4.39 -13.82 3.75
CA HIS A 47 3.14 -13.74 4.55
C HIS A 47 3.38 -14.10 6.01
N ASN A 48 4.19 -15.12 6.28
CA ASN A 48 4.49 -15.55 7.65
C ASN A 48 5.32 -14.50 8.40
N THR A 49 6.33 -13.93 7.74
CA THR A 49 7.20 -12.90 8.32
C THR A 49 6.41 -11.63 8.64
N HIS A 50 5.48 -11.26 7.78
CA HIS A 50 4.71 -10.01 7.89
C HIS A 50 3.35 -10.17 8.59
N ASN A 51 3.06 -11.33 9.16
CA ASN A 51 1.77 -11.60 9.80
C ASN A 51 1.43 -10.59 10.92
N CYS A 52 2.43 -10.16 11.69
CA CYS A 52 2.26 -9.21 12.79
C CYS A 52 2.35 -7.74 12.35
N LEU A 53 3.06 -7.45 11.24
CA LEU A 53 3.39 -6.10 10.78
C LEU A 53 3.33 -6.05 9.25
N SER A 54 2.12 -6.10 8.68
CA SER A 54 1.97 -5.96 7.24
C SER A 54 2.34 -4.54 6.81
N VAL A 55 3.09 -4.43 5.74
CA VAL A 55 3.44 -3.16 5.12
C VAL A 55 2.37 -2.70 4.12
N ALA A 56 2.44 -1.45 3.69
CA ALA A 56 1.50 -0.85 2.74
C ALA A 56 0.02 -0.97 3.19
N ALA A 57 -0.30 -0.42 4.36
CA ALA A 57 -1.69 -0.31 4.82
C ALA A 57 -2.52 0.48 3.81
N GLU A 58 -3.75 0.05 3.57
CA GLU A 58 -4.64 0.66 2.58
C GLU A 58 -6.00 0.99 3.17
N LYS A 59 -6.74 1.86 2.49
CA LYS A 59 -8.11 2.19 2.84
C LYS A 59 -9.01 1.03 2.43
N LEU A 60 -9.41 0.21 3.41
CA LEU A 60 -10.23 -0.96 3.18
C LEU A 60 -11.63 -0.75 3.76
N LYS A 61 -12.63 -1.19 3.00
CA LYS A 61 -14.01 -1.32 3.46
C LYS A 61 -14.24 -2.78 3.82
N THR A 62 -14.36 -3.09 5.11
CA THR A 62 -14.61 -4.46 5.56
C THR A 62 -16.05 -4.86 5.25
N ASP A 63 -16.20 -5.82 4.34
CA ASP A 63 -17.49 -6.41 4.00
C ASP A 63 -17.72 -7.73 4.78
N LYS A 64 -18.96 -8.16 4.90
CA LYS A 64 -19.32 -9.46 5.53
C LYS A 64 -18.63 -10.64 4.84
N SER A 65 -18.39 -10.53 3.53
CA SER A 65 -17.65 -11.54 2.76
C SER A 65 -16.20 -11.74 3.22
N MET A 66 -15.60 -10.76 3.90
CA MET A 66 -14.24 -10.86 4.44
C MET A 66 -14.16 -11.54 5.81
N LEU A 67 -15.30 -11.78 6.45
CA LEU A 67 -15.36 -12.40 7.78
C LEU A 67 -15.25 -13.91 7.67
N SER A 68 -14.53 -14.52 8.61
CA SER A 68 -14.48 -15.97 8.74
C SER A 68 -15.84 -16.53 9.16
N PRO A 69 -16.13 -17.81 8.87
CA PRO A 69 -17.38 -18.45 9.31
C PRO A 69 -17.60 -18.36 10.83
N TYR A 70 -16.52 -18.41 11.60
CA TYR A 70 -16.58 -18.23 13.05
C TYR A 70 -17.04 -16.82 13.45
N GLN A 71 -16.53 -15.79 12.77
CA GLN A 71 -16.92 -14.40 13.02
C GLN A 71 -18.39 -14.17 12.66
N LEU A 72 -18.89 -14.74 11.56
CA LEU A 72 -20.30 -14.65 11.18
C LEU A 72 -21.21 -15.27 12.25
N ASN A 73 -20.91 -16.48 12.71
CA ASN A 73 -21.64 -17.14 13.79
C ASN A 73 -21.66 -16.31 15.09
N LEU A 74 -20.55 -15.63 15.40
CA LEU A 74 -20.43 -14.80 16.60
C LEU A 74 -21.28 -13.51 16.50
N VAL A 75 -21.32 -12.90 15.31
CA VAL A 75 -22.18 -11.73 15.02
C VAL A 75 -23.65 -12.11 15.24
N ASP A 76 -24.08 -13.26 14.71
CA ASP A 76 -25.46 -13.74 14.85
C ASP A 76 -25.79 -14.06 16.32
N LYS A 77 -24.88 -14.73 17.04
CA LYS A 77 -25.07 -15.09 18.45
C LYS A 77 -25.16 -13.88 19.37
N LEU A 78 -24.38 -12.84 19.11
CA LEU A 78 -24.29 -11.65 19.96
C LEU A 78 -25.26 -10.53 19.52
N GLY A 79 -25.99 -10.71 18.41
CA GLY A 79 -26.94 -9.73 17.91
C GLY A 79 -26.30 -8.42 17.47
N TYR A 80 -25.01 -8.42 17.13
CA TYR A 80 -24.33 -7.22 16.66
C TYR A 80 -24.74 -6.90 15.23
N LYS A 81 -25.05 -5.63 14.97
CA LYS A 81 -25.15 -5.15 13.60
C LYS A 81 -23.75 -5.01 13.05
N THR A 82 -23.44 -5.74 11.99
CA THR A 82 -22.25 -5.46 11.17
C THR A 82 -22.49 -4.09 10.56
N THR A 83 -21.90 -3.05 11.16
CA THR A 83 -22.06 -1.66 10.71
C THR A 83 -21.76 -1.58 9.23
N GLU A 84 -22.58 -0.85 8.48
CA GLU A 84 -22.35 -0.55 7.08
C GLU A 84 -21.10 0.34 6.95
N SER A 85 -19.97 -0.34 6.97
CA SER A 85 -18.82 -0.10 6.13
C SER A 85 -18.17 1.29 6.23
N ILE A 86 -17.65 1.62 7.42
CA ILE A 86 -16.70 2.73 7.54
C ILE A 86 -15.39 2.29 6.88
N THR A 87 -14.89 3.08 5.94
CA THR A 87 -13.56 2.87 5.37
C THR A 87 -12.51 3.18 6.42
N LYS A 88 -11.67 2.20 6.73
CA LYS A 88 -10.57 2.35 7.70
C LYS A 88 -9.23 2.06 7.04
N LEU A 89 -8.19 2.71 7.55
CA LEU A 89 -6.82 2.35 7.19
C LEU A 89 -6.52 0.99 7.83
N THR A 90 -6.43 -0.06 7.01
CA THR A 90 -6.34 -1.44 7.48
C THR A 90 -5.04 -2.08 6.99
N PRO A 91 -4.16 -2.54 7.91
CA PRO A 91 -3.03 -3.37 7.54
C PRO A 91 -3.54 -4.72 7.02
N ASN A 92 -3.10 -5.14 5.84
CA ASN A 92 -3.43 -6.45 5.29
C ASN A 92 -2.36 -6.91 4.28
N ILE A 93 -2.28 -8.23 4.08
CA ILE A 93 -1.28 -8.91 3.25
C ILE A 93 -1.75 -9.20 1.81
N ASN A 94 -2.80 -8.51 1.34
CA ASN A 94 -3.29 -8.68 -0.02
C ASN A 94 -2.48 -7.85 -1.01
N ASN A 95 -2.56 -8.21 -2.29
CA ASN A 95 -2.02 -7.40 -3.37
C ASN A 95 -2.69 -6.02 -3.38
N LYS A 96 -1.90 -4.97 -3.64
CA LYS A 96 -2.37 -3.59 -3.70
C LYS A 96 -2.52 -3.16 -5.15
N THR A 97 -3.63 -2.50 -5.44
CA THR A 97 -3.93 -1.96 -6.76
C THR A 97 -4.05 -0.45 -6.67
N LYS A 98 -3.41 0.30 -7.59
CA LYS A 98 -3.44 1.77 -7.58
C LYS A 98 -3.01 2.37 -6.24
N TYR A 99 -1.93 1.82 -5.69
CA TYR A 99 -1.38 2.25 -4.42
C TYR A 99 -0.50 3.49 -4.63
N VAL A 100 -0.85 4.57 -3.94
CA VAL A 100 -0.11 5.85 -4.04
C VAL A 100 0.91 5.92 -2.91
N ALA A 101 2.19 6.01 -3.25
CA ALA A 101 3.27 6.12 -2.27
C ALA A 101 4.44 6.96 -2.76
N HIS A 102 5.15 7.55 -1.81
CA HIS A 102 6.43 8.21 -2.05
C HIS A 102 7.50 7.19 -2.45
N PHE A 103 8.42 7.56 -3.35
CA PHE A 103 9.46 6.66 -3.86
C PHE A 103 10.29 5.98 -2.76
N ARG A 104 10.64 6.71 -1.69
CA ARG A 104 11.38 6.14 -0.54
C ARG A 104 10.61 5.00 0.15
N ASN A 105 9.28 5.10 0.23
CA ASN A 105 8.46 4.01 0.79
C ASN A 105 8.43 2.82 -0.17
N LEU A 106 8.41 3.05 -1.48
CA LEU A 106 8.45 1.97 -2.47
C LEU A 106 9.76 1.18 -2.39
N LYS A 107 10.90 1.87 -2.24
CA LYS A 107 12.19 1.22 -1.98
C LYS A 107 12.15 0.37 -0.72
N LEU A 108 11.65 0.93 0.38
CA LEU A 108 11.48 0.19 1.64
C LEU A 108 10.58 -1.05 1.45
N TYR A 109 9.51 -0.93 0.68
CA TYR A 109 8.62 -2.07 0.43
C TYR A 109 9.30 -3.16 -0.38
N GLU A 110 10.10 -2.79 -1.37
CA GLU A 110 10.90 -3.74 -2.15
C GLU A 110 11.95 -4.43 -1.28
N GLU A 111 12.66 -3.70 -0.42
CA GLU A 111 13.61 -4.27 0.56
C GLU A 111 12.93 -5.26 1.52
N LEU A 112 11.66 -5.01 1.85
CA LEU A 112 10.83 -5.90 2.68
C LEU A 112 10.17 -7.04 1.86
N GLY A 113 10.41 -7.12 0.55
CA GLY A 113 10.02 -8.25 -0.30
C GLY A 113 8.71 -8.08 -1.06
N LEU A 114 8.11 -6.87 -1.10
CA LEU A 114 7.01 -6.58 -2.02
C LEU A 114 7.57 -6.38 -3.43
N LYS A 115 6.77 -6.71 -4.45
CA LYS A 115 7.16 -6.54 -5.85
C LYS A 115 6.35 -5.46 -6.53
N ILE A 116 7.00 -4.56 -7.26
CA ILE A 116 6.33 -3.48 -7.97
C ILE A 116 6.02 -3.97 -9.38
N THR A 117 4.76 -4.23 -9.70
CA THR A 117 4.39 -4.89 -10.97
C THR A 117 4.07 -3.92 -12.10
N ARG A 118 3.43 -2.79 -11.80
CA ARG A 118 3.08 -1.77 -12.80
C ARG A 118 3.07 -0.40 -12.16
N SER A 119 3.81 0.53 -12.75
CA SER A 119 3.70 1.97 -12.49
C SER A 119 2.65 2.55 -13.44
N THR A 120 1.69 3.31 -12.92
CA THR A 120 0.82 4.14 -13.75
C THR A 120 0.60 5.42 -12.96
N GLN A 121 1.37 6.45 -13.26
CA GLN A 121 1.20 7.77 -12.63
C GLN A 121 0.03 8.51 -13.30
N PHE A 122 -0.60 9.44 -12.57
CA PHE A 122 -1.61 10.37 -13.12
C PHE A 122 -0.94 11.62 -13.70
#